data_AF-A0A212EM93-F1
#
_entry.id   AF-A0A212EM93-F1
#
_cell.length_a   1.000
_cell.length_b   1.000
_cell.length_c   1.000
_cell.angle_alpha   90.00
_cell.angle_beta   90.00
_cell.angle_gamma   90.00
#
_symmetry.space_group_name_H-M   'P 1'
#
loop_
_entity.id
_entity.type
_entity.pdbx_description
1 polymer ?
#
loop_
_entity_poly.entity_id
_entity_poly.type
_entity_poly.pdbx_seq_one_letter_code
_entity_poly.pdbx_strand_id
1 'polypeptide(L)' 'GILAFDLLKSTASANVTSGGIGYSFVNLRMKSERGKKLDYDIYIFA' A
#
# COMPACT_ATOMS: atom_id res chain seq x y z
N GLY A 1 10.45 -4.73 6.73
CA GLY A 1 9.20 -5.17 6.06
C GLY A 1 8.34 -3.98 5.66
N ILE A 2 7.38 -4.17 4.74
CA ILE A 2 6.43 -3.11 4.32
C ILE A 2 5.02 -3.56 4.70
N LEU A 3 4.30 -2.73 5.46
CA LEU A 3 2.92 -2.96 5.86
C LEU A 3 2.05 -1.83 5.28
N ALA A 4 1.00 -2.22 4.57
CA ALA A 4 -0.05 -1.30 4.11
C ALA A 4 -1.35 -1.66 4.83
N PHE A 5 -1.82 -0.78 5.71
CA PHE A 5 -2.99 -1.02 6.53
C PHE A 5 -4.19 -0.21 6.01
N ASP A 6 -5.23 -0.89 5.54
CA ASP A 6 -6.46 -0.25 5.06
C ASP A 6 -7.30 0.22 6.26
N LEU A 7 -7.39 1.54 6.43
CA LEU A 7 -8.13 2.16 7.52
C LEU A 7 -9.65 2.07 7.32
N LEU A 8 -10.11 1.86 6.09
CA LEU A 8 -11.53 1.73 5.77
C LEU A 8 -12.03 0.29 5.91
N LYS A 9 -11.14 -0.68 6.20
CA LYS A 9 -11.45 -2.12 6.24
C LYS A 9 -12.24 -2.56 5.01
N SER A 10 -11.79 -2.10 3.85
CA SER A 10 -12.48 -2.26 2.57
C SER A 10 -11.93 -3.45 1.79
N THR A 11 -12.43 -3.62 0.56
CA THR A 11 -11.90 -4.57 -0.44
C THR A 11 -10.72 -3.98 -1.24
N ALA A 12 -10.25 -2.79 -0.87
CA ALA A 12 -9.09 -2.19 -1.52
C ALA A 12 -7.84 -3.05 -1.32
N SER A 13 -6.90 -2.91 -2.24
CA SER A 13 -5.62 -3.62 -2.20
C SER A 13 -4.46 -2.66 -2.39
N ALA A 14 -3.32 -3.00 -1.80
CA ALA A 14 -2.04 -2.35 -2.00
C ALA A 14 -0.98 -3.41 -2.32
N ASN A 15 -0.21 -3.20 -3.38
CA ASN A 15 0.84 -4.12 -3.82
C ASN A 15 2.13 -3.38 -4.14
N VAL A 16 3.27 -3.95 -3.78
CA VAL A 16 4.58 -3.46 -4.24
C VAL A 16 4.78 -3.90 -5.69
N THR A 17 5.05 -2.95 -6.58
CA THR A 17 5.29 -3.26 -8.00
C THR A 17 6.76 -3.15 -8.39
N SER A 18 7.58 -2.46 -7.59
CA SER A 18 9.04 -2.35 -7.77
C SER A 18 9.70 -1.78 -6.51
N GLY A 19 11.01 -1.99 -6.35
CA GLY A 19 11.78 -1.58 -5.18
C GLY A 19 11.41 -2.37 -3.93
N GLY A 20 11.45 -1.70 -2.77
CA GLY A 20 11.06 -2.27 -1.48
C GLY A 20 12.23 -2.37 -0.49
N ILE A 21 12.17 -3.35 0.41
CA ILE A 21 13.24 -3.56 1.40
C ILE A 21 14.55 -3.87 0.67
N GLY A 22 15.62 -3.15 1.03
CA GLY A 22 16.93 -3.24 0.37
C GLY A 22 17.10 -2.31 -0.84
N TYR A 23 16.07 -1.55 -1.23
CA TYR A 23 16.14 -0.51 -2.26
C TYR A 23 15.98 0.88 -1.62
N SER A 24 16.48 1.92 -2.30
CA SER A 24 16.28 3.31 -1.90
C SER A 24 14.88 3.85 -2.22
N PHE A 25 14.03 3.04 -2.87
CA PHE A 25 12.68 3.42 -3.28
C PHE A 25 11.71 2.24 -3.16
N VAL A 26 10.42 2.57 -3.10
CA VAL A 26 9.33 1.61 -3.21
C VAL A 26 8.22 2.19 -4.07
N ASN A 27 7.70 1.38 -4.99
CA ASN A 27 6.53 1.73 -5.78
C ASN A 27 5.33 0.91 -5.30
N LEU A 28 4.31 1.61 -4.81
CA LEU A 28 3.05 1.01 -4.34
C LEU A 28 1.93 1.29 -5.35
N ARG A 29 1.26 0.23 -5.77
CA ARG A 29 -0.01 0.31 -6.52
C ARG A 29 -1.17 0.05 -5.58
N MET A 30 -2.05 1.03 -5.44
CA MET A 30 -3.27 0.95 -4.65
C MET A 30 -4.50 0.96 -5.56
N LYS A 31 -5.50 0.13 -5.25
CA LYS A 31 -6.74 0.03 -6.02
C LYS A 31 -7.94 -0.17 -5.10
N SER A 32 -8.98 0.65 -5.28
CA SER A 32 -10.31 0.48 -4.68
C SER A 32 -11.35 0.19 -5.77
N GLU A 33 -12.56 -0.17 -5.34
CA GLU A 33 -13.74 -0.14 -6.18
C GLU A 33 -14.05 1.29 -6.67
N ARG A 34 -14.66 1.40 -7.86
CA ARG A 34 -15.00 2.70 -8.45
C ARG A 34 -15.90 3.50 -7.50
N GLY A 35 -15.53 4.76 -7.23
CA GLY A 35 -16.29 5.65 -6.35
C GLY A 35 -16.07 5.40 -4.86
N LYS A 36 -15.21 4.45 -4.48
CA LYS A 36 -14.79 4.24 -3.08
C LYS A 36 -13.46 4.95 -2.80
N LYS A 37 -13.36 5.52 -1.60
CA LYS A 37 -12.13 6.16 -1.10
C LYS A 37 -11.01 5.13 -0.93
N LEU A 38 -9.76 5.60 -1.00
CA LEU A 38 -8.57 4.90 -0.54
C LEU A 38 -8.04 5.62 0.70
N ASP A 39 -7.81 4.88 1.79
CA ASP A 39 -7.24 5.41 3.03
C ASP A 39 -6.32 4.35 3.65
N TYR A 40 -5.03 4.61 3.65
CA TYR A 40 -4.01 3.64 4.04
C TYR A 40 -2.95 4.29 4.92
N ASP A 41 -2.60 3.60 6.00
CA ASP A 41 -1.33 3.84 6.70
C ASP A 41 -0.26 2.94 6.09
N ILE A 42 0.87 3.54 5.72
CA ILE A 42 2.02 2.83 5.16
C ILE A 42 3.16 2.86 6.17
N TYR A 43 3.56 1.68 6.65
CA TYR A 43 4.69 1.50 7.55
C TYR A 43 5.82 0.78 6.81
N ILE A 44 7.01 1.37 6.85
CA ILE A 44 8.22 0.80 6.24
C ILE A 44 9.24 0.60 7.36
N PHE A 45 9.66 -0.65 7.54
CA PHE A 45 10.64 -1.07 8.55
C PHE A 45 11.87 -1.64 7.84
N ALA A 46 13.07 -1.33 8.34
CA ALA A 46 14.31 -1.95 7.89
C ALA A 46 14.51 -3.31 8.57
#